data_AF-A0A9E0V4S3-F1
#
_entry.id   AF-A0A9E0V4S3-F1
#
_cell.length_a   1.000
_cell.length_b   1.000
_cell.length_c   1.000
_cell.angle_alpha   90.00
_cell.angle_beta   90.00
_cell.angle_gamma   90.00
#
_symmetry.space_group_name_H-M   'P 1'
#
loop_
_entity.id
_entity.type
_entity.pdbx_description
1 polymer ?
#
loop_
_entity_poly.entity_id
_entity_poly.type
_entity_poly.pdbx_seq_one_letter_code
_entity_poly.pdbx_strand_id
1 'polypeptide(L)'
;MHFPRSIKRDLSDLVSPIGFATGLTALFALTANAQTGVAIGTGSPTAHASAMLDVQSTNKGMLVPRMTSAQRTAIASPAAGLLVFDTTLGQFHYYTGGSWQAIAPGSGFAWSVTGNAGINPDTQFIGTTDDQPIIMKQNGQRIASLKWDNIAFGTNSLQATTTGTFNFAMGNDVGTALTTGNHNVMLGDQAMREADPDAGFNTVVGCNAGKLITGNWNTVMGSEAGHYAGSKNVAVGTLAGYSGDAGNTCLGYDAGPDVAGASNCVFVGNGSTSSTLDLTNSIAIGYNRTVIANNQVRIGNTSMTSIGGQVGWSTLSDARTKKNVNANVHGMDFILKLRPVTYNYDMAATIALNNEGQRTDPKTGKTEAIEPTANDQQARDAQGRVTYTGFIAQEVEQAAKEVGYDFSGVDAPKNADDLYSLRYAEFTVPLVKAVQEQQAMIDAQQQLITDLQRRLQQLEAR
;
A
#
# COMPACT_ATOMS: atom_id res chain seq x y z
N MET A 1 35.76 -32.06 121.60
CA MET A 1 35.80 -32.07 123.08
C MET A 1 35.73 -30.64 123.59
N HIS A 2 34.79 -30.39 124.49
CA HIS A 2 34.80 -29.39 125.58
C HIS A 2 35.27 -27.93 125.31
N PHE A 3 34.30 -27.01 125.38
CA PHE A 3 34.39 -25.66 125.98
C PHE A 3 34.88 -25.71 127.45
N PRO A 4 35.10 -24.60 128.22
CA PRO A 4 35.16 -23.15 127.91
C PRO A 4 36.24 -22.31 128.69
N ARG A 5 36.35 -21.03 128.29
CA ARG A 5 36.49 -19.73 129.02
C ARG A 5 37.12 -19.59 130.43
N SER A 6 37.93 -18.53 130.55
CA SER A 6 38.04 -17.59 131.70
C SER A 6 38.34 -16.17 131.12
N ILE A 7 37.51 -15.11 131.23
CA ILE A 7 37.23 -14.20 132.40
C ILE A 7 38.52 -13.42 132.78
N LYS A 8 38.67 -12.08 132.86
CA LYS A 8 37.87 -10.85 133.15
C LYS A 8 38.63 -9.60 132.59
N ARG A 9 37.97 -8.51 132.11
CA ARG A 9 37.72 -7.18 132.77
C ARG A 9 38.99 -6.54 133.38
N ASP A 10 39.38 -5.29 133.12
CA ASP A 10 38.59 -4.04 133.09
C ASP A 10 39.25 -2.97 132.19
N LEU A 11 38.39 -2.09 131.65
CA LEU A 11 38.71 -0.89 130.88
C LEU A 11 39.22 0.25 131.78
N SER A 12 40.12 1.08 131.22
CA SER A 12 40.35 2.46 131.66
C SER A 12 39.63 3.42 130.70
N ASP A 13 38.57 4.04 131.20
CA ASP A 13 37.98 5.29 130.72
C ASP A 13 39.03 6.45 130.81
N LEU A 14 38.97 7.65 130.22
CA LEU A 14 38.00 8.58 129.63
C LEU A 14 38.91 9.64 128.92
N VAL A 15 38.61 10.25 127.78
CA VAL A 15 37.92 11.56 127.60
C VAL A 15 37.82 11.84 126.08
N SER A 16 36.67 12.38 125.68
CA SER A 16 36.04 12.51 124.34
C SER A 16 36.42 13.82 123.56
N PRO A 17 35.63 14.34 122.58
CA PRO A 17 35.40 13.94 121.17
C PRO A 17 35.51 15.16 120.19
N ILE A 18 34.85 15.10 119.01
CA ILE A 18 34.52 16.18 118.02
C ILE A 18 35.36 16.10 116.71
N GLY A 19 34.81 16.04 115.50
CA GLY A 19 33.43 16.04 115.02
C GLY A 19 33.36 16.23 113.49
N PHE A 20 32.33 15.62 112.89
CA PHE A 20 31.55 16.02 111.69
C PHE A 20 32.27 16.12 110.30
N ALA A 21 31.93 15.25 109.33
CA ALA A 21 30.74 15.25 108.42
C ALA A 21 31.09 15.90 107.05
N THR A 22 30.62 15.53 105.85
CA THR A 22 29.44 14.79 105.35
C THR A 22 29.50 14.69 103.80
N GLY A 23 28.77 13.73 103.21
CA GLY A 23 27.97 13.87 101.96
C GLY A 23 28.71 13.71 100.61
N LEU A 24 28.57 12.58 99.89
CA LEU A 24 27.48 12.16 98.97
C LEU A 24 27.47 12.89 97.61
N THR A 25 27.68 12.16 96.50
CA THR A 25 27.04 12.46 95.20
C THR A 25 26.98 11.22 94.31
N ALA A 26 25.75 10.78 94.01
CA ALA A 26 25.46 9.83 92.93
C ALA A 26 25.29 10.61 91.62
N LEU A 27 26.08 10.25 90.60
CA LEU A 27 26.03 10.88 89.28
C LEU A 27 25.11 10.06 88.36
N PHE A 28 23.89 10.55 88.17
CA PHE A 28 23.01 10.13 87.07
C PHE A 28 23.61 10.64 85.75
N ALA A 29 24.09 9.72 84.91
CA ALA A 29 24.40 10.05 83.52
C ALA A 29 23.09 10.13 82.72
N LEU A 30 22.50 11.32 82.62
CA LEU A 30 21.60 11.63 81.50
C LEU A 30 22.47 11.70 80.24
N THR A 31 22.46 10.65 79.42
CA THR A 31 22.86 10.77 78.02
C THR A 31 21.75 11.55 77.30
N ALA A 32 21.90 12.87 77.21
CA ALA A 32 21.15 13.64 76.23
C ALA A 32 21.55 13.13 74.84
N ASN A 33 20.59 12.58 74.09
CA ASN A 33 20.79 12.31 72.67
C ASN A 33 21.07 13.66 71.99
N ALA A 34 22.33 13.92 71.65
CA ALA A 34 22.66 15.06 70.81
C ALA A 34 21.88 14.91 69.50
N GLN A 35 21.02 15.88 69.18
CA GLN A 35 20.36 15.94 67.87
C GLN A 35 21.45 15.86 66.80
N THR A 36 21.35 14.88 65.91
CA THR A 36 22.33 14.63 64.85
C THR A 36 22.16 15.58 63.65
N GLY A 37 21.34 16.64 63.73
CA GLY A 37 21.09 17.57 62.62
C GLY A 37 20.62 18.95 63.08
N VAL A 38 20.79 19.96 62.23
CA VAL A 38 20.39 21.35 62.49
C VAL A 38 19.08 21.66 61.77
N ALA A 39 18.03 22.02 62.51
CA ALA A 39 16.79 22.56 61.95
C ALA A 39 16.80 24.09 61.99
N ILE A 40 16.45 24.74 60.88
CA ILE A 40 16.28 26.20 60.77
C ILE A 40 14.90 26.48 60.20
N GLY A 41 13.98 26.95 61.05
CA GLY A 41 12.62 27.27 60.63
C GLY A 41 11.73 27.70 61.79
N THR A 42 10.44 27.87 61.52
CA THR A 42 9.42 28.20 62.53
C THR A 42 8.56 26.98 62.93
N GLY A 43 8.92 25.79 62.43
CA GLY A 43 8.23 24.51 62.67
C GLY A 43 8.88 23.68 63.77
N SER A 44 8.84 22.35 63.61
CA SER A 44 9.43 21.40 64.57
C SER A 44 10.93 21.69 64.77
N PRO A 45 11.44 21.76 66.01
CA PRO A 45 12.85 22.04 66.29
C PRO A 45 13.76 20.83 66.04
N THR A 46 13.19 19.67 65.70
CA THR A 46 13.91 18.47 65.28
C THR A 46 14.08 18.47 63.76
N ALA A 47 15.32 18.45 63.31
CA ALA A 47 15.64 18.17 61.90
C ALA A 47 15.14 16.78 61.54
N HIS A 48 14.74 16.58 60.29
CA HIS A 48 14.44 15.25 59.77
C HIS A 48 15.61 14.28 60.02
N ALA A 49 15.33 13.02 60.37
CA ALA A 49 16.35 12.06 60.81
C ALA A 49 17.45 11.77 59.77
N SER A 50 17.18 12.06 58.49
CA SER A 50 18.14 11.90 57.38
C SER A 50 18.85 13.20 56.97
N ALA A 51 18.59 14.33 57.63
CA ALA A 51 19.09 15.64 57.24
C ALA A 51 20.10 16.18 58.26
N MET A 52 21.27 16.58 57.76
CA MET A 52 22.24 17.33 58.58
C MET A 52 21.86 18.81 58.72
N LEU A 53 21.18 19.35 57.71
CA LEU A 53 20.60 20.69 57.68
C LEU A 53 19.18 20.59 57.10
N ASP A 54 18.18 20.96 57.90
CA ASP A 54 16.76 20.98 57.54
C ASP A 54 16.25 22.43 57.60
N VAL A 55 15.98 23.03 56.45
CA VAL A 55 15.51 24.43 56.37
C VAL A 55 14.03 24.44 56.02
N GLN A 56 13.20 24.82 56.99
CA GLN A 56 11.74 24.84 56.86
C GLN A 56 11.24 26.29 56.72
N SER A 57 10.69 26.63 55.55
CA SER A 57 10.02 27.90 55.32
C SER A 57 8.99 27.77 54.21
N THR A 58 7.87 28.51 54.33
CA THR A 58 6.83 28.60 53.31
C THR A 58 6.97 29.85 52.43
N ASN A 59 7.88 30.78 52.77
CA ASN A 59 8.04 32.06 52.08
C ASN A 59 9.49 32.58 52.00
N LYS A 60 10.48 31.84 52.51
CA LYS A 60 11.92 32.14 52.40
C LYS A 60 12.65 30.96 51.78
N GLY A 61 13.74 31.24 51.08
CA GLY A 61 14.64 30.23 50.54
C GLY A 61 16.01 30.24 51.21
N MET A 62 16.89 29.36 50.75
CA MET A 62 18.30 29.35 51.13
C MET A 62 19.11 30.10 50.07
N LEU A 63 19.89 31.10 50.49
CA LEU A 63 20.93 31.69 49.65
C LEU A 63 22.21 30.88 49.80
N VAL A 64 22.62 30.23 48.71
CA VAL A 64 23.96 29.64 48.60
C VAL A 64 24.99 30.74 48.25
N PRO A 65 26.30 30.49 48.42
CA PRO A 65 27.33 31.42 47.96
C PRO A 65 27.10 31.82 46.50
N ARG A 66 27.00 33.13 46.26
CA ARG A 66 26.79 33.74 44.94
C ARG A 66 28.09 34.35 44.47
N MET A 67 28.53 34.02 43.27
CA MET A 67 29.83 34.45 42.76
C MET A 67 29.85 34.43 41.23
N THR A 68 30.79 35.15 40.61
CA THR A 68 30.98 35.12 39.15
C THR A 68 31.59 33.79 38.69
N SER A 69 31.50 33.49 37.39
CA SER A 69 32.14 32.27 36.85
C SER A 69 33.65 32.21 37.12
N ALA A 70 34.35 33.34 37.03
CA ALA A 70 35.77 33.44 37.34
C ALA A 70 36.08 33.12 38.81
N GLN A 71 35.24 33.62 39.73
CA GLN A 71 35.38 33.35 41.16
C GLN A 71 35.09 31.88 41.49
N ARG A 72 34.06 31.29 40.86
CA ARG A 72 33.73 29.87 41.02
C ARG A 72 34.87 28.97 40.58
N THR A 73 35.45 29.22 39.40
CA THR A 73 36.56 28.41 38.88
C THR A 73 37.86 28.61 39.66
N ALA A 74 38.00 29.73 40.38
CA ALA A 74 39.15 30.03 41.22
C ALA A 74 39.09 29.42 42.63
N ILE A 75 37.99 28.74 43.01
CA ILE A 75 37.92 27.99 44.27
C ILE A 75 38.98 26.89 44.24
N ALA A 76 39.98 26.97 45.12
CA ALA A 76 41.02 25.96 45.25
C ALA A 76 40.48 24.71 45.94
N SER A 77 40.72 23.53 45.34
CA SER A 77 40.30 22.22 45.88
C SER A 77 38.83 22.15 46.35
N PRO A 78 37.85 22.49 45.49
CA PRO A 78 36.44 22.46 45.89
C PRO A 78 36.01 21.06 46.27
N ALA A 79 35.21 20.94 47.34
CA ALA A 79 34.66 19.66 47.77
C ALA A 79 33.60 19.16 46.78
N ALA A 80 33.54 17.85 46.54
CA ALA A 80 32.45 17.24 45.78
C ALA A 80 31.10 17.52 46.48
N GLY A 81 30.10 17.93 45.72
CA GLY A 81 28.79 18.37 46.22
C GLY A 81 28.71 19.85 46.60
N LEU A 82 29.79 20.64 46.51
CA LEU A 82 29.77 22.07 46.81
C LEU A 82 28.83 22.81 45.84
N LEU A 83 27.78 23.45 46.38
CA LEU A 83 26.75 24.17 45.63
C LEU A 83 26.96 25.69 45.70
N VAL A 84 26.93 26.34 44.55
CA VAL A 84 27.02 27.80 44.42
C VAL A 84 26.00 28.30 43.39
N PHE A 85 25.71 29.59 43.41
CA PHE A 85 24.94 30.24 42.35
C PHE A 85 25.87 31.14 41.54
N ASP A 86 26.07 30.78 40.27
CA ASP A 86 26.91 31.54 39.36
C ASP A 86 26.12 32.76 38.86
N THR A 87 26.54 33.96 39.26
CA THR A 87 25.86 35.21 38.92
C THR A 87 26.15 35.69 37.51
N THR A 88 27.22 35.21 36.87
CA THR A 88 27.53 35.50 35.47
C THR A 88 26.62 34.71 34.54
N LEU A 89 26.37 33.44 34.86
CA LEU A 89 25.50 32.55 34.08
C LEU A 89 24.04 32.56 34.54
N GLY A 90 23.75 33.11 35.73
CA GLY A 90 22.42 33.15 36.32
C GLY A 90 21.87 31.78 36.75
N GLN A 91 22.74 30.83 37.10
CA GLN A 91 22.38 29.42 37.32
C GLN A 91 23.13 28.81 38.51
N PHE A 92 22.47 27.88 39.21
CA PHE A 92 23.12 27.06 40.23
C PHE A 92 24.17 26.14 39.59
N HIS A 93 25.28 25.91 40.29
CA HIS A 93 26.34 24.99 39.89
C HIS A 93 26.81 24.18 41.09
N TYR A 94 27.09 22.90 40.88
CA TYR A 94 27.72 22.05 41.88
C TYR A 94 29.02 21.44 41.38
N TYR A 95 29.95 21.18 42.29
CA TYR A 95 31.21 20.52 41.95
C TYR A 95 31.08 19.00 42.04
N THR A 96 31.47 18.26 41.00
CA THR A 96 31.37 16.79 40.93
C THR A 96 32.55 16.05 41.58
N GLY A 97 33.58 16.76 42.01
CA GLY A 97 34.88 16.19 42.39
C GLY A 97 35.94 16.26 41.29
N GLY A 98 35.54 16.62 40.06
CA GLY A 98 36.46 16.88 38.94
C GLY A 98 36.11 18.12 38.12
N SER A 99 34.83 18.47 38.00
CA SER A 99 34.37 19.65 37.25
C SER A 99 33.15 20.32 37.88
N TRP A 100 32.96 21.60 37.60
CA TRP A 100 31.72 22.33 37.90
C TRP A 100 30.64 21.96 36.88
N GLN A 101 29.46 21.58 37.36
CA GLN A 101 28.29 21.24 36.56
C GLN A 101 27.14 22.20 36.88
N ALA A 102 26.47 22.71 35.86
CA ALA A 102 25.28 23.53 36.02
C ALA A 102 24.10 22.65 36.48
N ILE A 103 23.35 23.11 37.47
CA ILE A 103 21.99 22.63 37.72
C ILE A 103 21.09 23.42 36.78
N ALA A 104 21.13 23.06 35.50
CA ALA A 104 20.19 23.57 34.52
C ALA A 104 18.82 22.89 34.72
N PRO A 105 17.70 23.58 34.45
CA PRO A 105 16.45 22.87 34.17
C PRO A 105 16.69 22.03 32.91
N GLY A 106 16.92 20.73 33.09
CA GLY A 106 17.30 19.82 32.01
C GLY A 106 18.80 19.86 31.69
N SER A 107 19.60 19.15 32.48
CA SER A 107 20.95 18.77 32.07
C SER A 107 20.89 17.98 30.75
N GLY A 108 21.35 18.58 29.65
CA GLY A 108 22.02 17.91 28.52
C GLY A 108 21.29 16.86 27.65
N PHE A 109 20.06 16.45 27.96
CA PHE A 109 19.45 15.26 27.32
C PHE A 109 18.02 15.45 26.78
N ALA A 110 17.45 16.66 26.83
CA ALA A 110 16.07 16.90 26.38
C ALA A 110 16.02 17.75 25.11
N TRP A 111 15.12 17.38 24.20
CA TRP A 111 14.76 18.23 23.06
C TRP A 111 13.81 19.34 23.55
N SER A 112 14.18 20.61 23.36
CA SER A 112 13.29 21.73 23.71
C SER A 112 12.07 21.76 22.80
N VAL A 113 10.90 22.13 23.36
CA VAL A 113 9.67 22.39 22.58
C VAL A 113 9.79 23.61 21.65
N THR A 114 10.77 24.48 21.90
CA THR A 114 11.12 25.60 21.02
C THR A 114 12.26 25.26 20.06
N GLY A 115 12.74 24.02 20.07
CA GLY A 115 13.93 23.59 19.35
C GLY A 115 15.24 23.95 20.06
N ASN A 116 16.31 23.25 19.67
CA ASN A 116 17.66 23.44 20.18
C ASN A 116 18.54 24.08 19.09
N ALA A 117 19.39 25.05 19.44
CA ALA A 117 20.39 25.63 18.54
C ALA A 117 21.77 24.96 18.73
N GLY A 118 22.62 24.95 17.68
CA GLY A 118 24.01 24.48 17.78
C GLY A 118 24.19 22.96 17.95
N ILE A 119 23.27 22.16 17.40
CA ILE A 119 23.29 20.69 17.48
C ILE A 119 24.45 20.08 16.68
N ASN A 120 25.11 19.07 17.24
CA ASN A 120 26.04 18.18 16.57
C ASN A 120 25.33 16.89 16.11
N PRO A 121 25.11 16.68 14.80
CA PRO A 121 24.34 15.55 14.28
C PRO A 121 24.96 14.17 14.55
N ASP A 122 26.28 14.09 14.82
CA ASP A 122 26.95 12.80 15.08
C ASP A 122 26.69 12.26 16.49
N THR A 123 26.29 13.12 17.44
CA THR A 123 26.17 12.77 18.87
C THR A 123 24.86 13.21 19.51
N GLN A 124 24.08 14.05 18.84
CA GLN A 124 22.83 14.61 19.35
C GLN A 124 21.71 14.36 18.34
N PHE A 125 20.74 13.51 18.70
CA PHE A 125 19.63 13.11 17.85
C PHE A 125 18.35 12.89 18.66
N ILE A 126 17.21 12.84 17.96
CA ILE A 126 15.93 12.40 18.53
C ILE A 126 15.79 10.92 18.18
N GLY A 127 15.95 10.04 19.17
CA GLY A 127 15.83 8.60 18.95
C GLY A 127 16.22 7.76 20.15
N THR A 128 16.42 6.47 19.90
CA THR A 128 16.81 5.44 20.86
C THR A 128 18.22 4.94 20.55
N THR A 129 18.92 4.40 21.56
CA THR A 129 20.26 3.78 21.41
C THR A 129 20.21 2.25 21.40
N ASP A 130 19.01 1.69 21.52
CA ASP A 130 18.69 0.26 21.48
C ASP A 130 17.66 -0.03 20.38
N ASP A 131 17.29 -1.30 20.19
CA ASP A 131 16.30 -1.73 19.18
C ASP A 131 14.84 -1.46 19.64
N GLN A 132 14.59 -0.29 20.21
CA GLN A 132 13.26 0.16 20.59
C GLN A 132 12.75 1.21 19.59
N PRO A 133 11.45 1.17 19.23
CA PRO A 133 10.89 2.09 18.26
C PRO A 133 10.73 3.50 18.83
N ILE A 134 10.87 4.50 17.96
CA ILE A 134 10.47 5.88 18.29
C ILE A 134 8.95 5.98 18.15
N ILE A 135 8.25 6.29 19.25
CA ILE A 135 6.79 6.39 19.29
C ILE A 135 6.36 7.84 19.55
N MET A 136 5.55 8.41 18.66
CA MET A 136 4.90 9.71 18.90
C MET A 136 3.47 9.48 19.40
N LYS A 137 3.06 10.24 20.42
CA LYS A 137 1.74 10.11 21.04
C LYS A 137 1.00 11.43 21.15
N GLN A 138 -0.33 11.37 20.99
CA GLN A 138 -1.25 12.44 21.35
C GLN A 138 -2.27 11.88 22.33
N ASN A 139 -2.45 12.53 23.49
CA ASN A 139 -3.36 12.07 24.55
C ASN A 139 -3.18 10.57 24.92
N GLY A 140 -1.92 10.11 25.00
CA GLY A 140 -1.57 8.71 25.30
C GLY A 140 -1.69 7.73 24.13
N GLN A 141 -2.34 8.09 23.03
CA GLN A 141 -2.51 7.25 21.84
C GLN A 141 -1.31 7.38 20.91
N ARG A 142 -0.85 6.26 20.35
CA ARG A 142 0.21 6.24 19.32
C ARG A 142 -0.35 6.83 18.02
N ILE A 143 0.32 7.87 17.52
CA ILE A 143 -0.03 8.54 16.25
C ILE A 143 1.10 8.46 15.22
N ALA A 144 2.28 8.00 15.61
CA ALA A 144 3.34 7.63 14.67
C ALA A 144 4.31 6.64 15.32
N SER A 145 4.98 5.85 14.49
CA SER A 145 6.12 5.02 14.89
C SER A 145 7.16 4.91 13.79
N LEU A 146 8.43 4.93 14.21
CA LEU A 146 9.58 4.54 13.38
C LEU A 146 10.14 3.25 14.00
N LYS A 147 10.03 2.12 13.28
CA LYS A 147 10.33 0.77 13.81
C LYS A 147 10.83 -0.16 12.71
N TRP A 148 11.99 -0.81 12.87
CA TRP A 148 12.50 -1.84 11.94
C TRP A 148 12.39 -1.45 10.46
N ASP A 149 12.93 -0.29 10.12
CA ASP A 149 12.86 0.30 8.77
C ASP A 149 11.45 0.62 8.25
N ASN A 150 10.43 0.60 9.11
CA ASN A 150 9.08 1.05 8.80
C ASN A 150 8.84 2.48 9.31
N ILE A 151 8.06 3.23 8.52
CA ILE A 151 7.58 4.57 8.85
C ILE A 151 6.07 4.53 8.90
N ALA A 152 5.47 4.75 10.07
CA ALA A 152 4.02 4.78 10.24
C ALA A 152 3.56 6.11 10.83
N PHE A 153 2.59 6.76 10.17
CA PHE A 153 1.86 7.92 10.66
C PHE A 153 0.36 7.65 10.66
N GLY A 154 -0.33 8.10 11.71
CA GLY A 154 -1.74 7.88 11.95
C GLY A 154 -2.03 6.75 12.95
N THR A 155 -3.24 6.79 13.50
CA THR A 155 -3.70 5.83 14.51
C THR A 155 -3.80 4.43 13.90
N ASN A 156 -3.41 3.41 14.66
CA ASN A 156 -3.44 1.99 14.25
C ASN A 156 -2.58 1.58 13.05
N SER A 157 -1.88 2.51 12.41
CA SER A 157 -0.98 2.25 11.29
C SER A 157 0.14 1.28 11.67
N LEU A 158 0.25 0.15 10.95
CA LEU A 158 1.24 -0.93 11.15
C LEU A 158 1.35 -1.49 12.58
N GLN A 159 0.25 -1.56 13.33
CA GLN A 159 0.29 -2.05 14.72
C GLN A 159 0.61 -3.54 14.85
N ALA A 160 0.27 -4.38 13.86
CA ALA A 160 0.49 -5.82 13.91
C ALA A 160 1.88 -6.26 13.44
N THR A 161 2.72 -5.35 12.93
CA THR A 161 4.01 -5.70 12.32
C THR A 161 5.00 -6.29 13.33
N THR A 162 5.44 -7.53 13.07
CA THR A 162 6.36 -8.33 13.91
C THR A 162 7.75 -8.51 13.31
N THR A 163 7.87 -8.79 12.01
CA THR A 163 9.15 -8.92 11.32
C THR A 163 9.17 -8.23 9.95
N GLY A 164 8.03 -7.70 9.49
CA GLY A 164 7.95 -6.92 8.27
C GLY A 164 8.76 -5.63 8.36
N THR A 165 9.46 -5.29 7.27
CA THR A 165 10.36 -4.13 7.18
C THR A 165 10.10 -3.33 5.90
N PHE A 166 10.68 -2.13 5.82
CA PHE A 166 10.61 -1.27 4.62
C PHE A 166 9.19 -0.87 4.21
N ASN A 167 8.25 -0.79 5.16
CA ASN A 167 6.90 -0.31 4.91
C ASN A 167 6.76 1.18 5.23
N PHE A 168 6.11 1.92 4.35
CA PHE A 168 5.66 3.30 4.60
C PHE A 168 4.15 3.31 4.72
N ALA A 169 3.61 3.80 5.83
CA ALA A 169 2.18 3.82 6.11
C ALA A 169 1.74 5.20 6.62
N MET A 170 0.69 5.77 6.03
CA MET A 170 0.14 7.06 6.45
C MET A 170 -1.38 7.07 6.35
N GLY A 171 -2.06 7.22 7.48
CA GLY A 171 -3.52 7.21 7.57
C GLY A 171 -4.00 6.48 8.83
N ASN A 172 -5.31 6.45 9.03
CA ASN A 172 -5.91 5.68 10.11
C ASN A 172 -6.17 4.23 9.67
N ASP A 173 -5.90 3.27 10.56
CA ASP A 173 -6.10 1.82 10.33
C ASP A 173 -5.40 1.28 9.05
N VAL A 174 -4.20 1.78 8.76
CA VAL A 174 -3.41 1.37 7.59
C VAL A 174 -2.58 0.12 7.88
N GLY A 175 -2.68 -0.89 7.02
CA GLY A 175 -1.84 -2.10 7.13
C GLY A 175 -2.00 -2.84 8.46
N THR A 176 -3.16 -2.74 9.13
CA THR A 176 -3.38 -3.30 10.48
C THR A 176 -3.25 -4.83 10.54
N ALA A 177 -3.37 -5.51 9.41
CA ALA A 177 -3.20 -6.96 9.29
C ALA A 177 -1.76 -7.40 8.95
N LEU A 178 -0.87 -6.47 8.53
CA LEU A 178 0.48 -6.82 8.09
C LEU A 178 1.38 -7.23 9.26
N THR A 179 1.81 -8.49 9.28
CA THR A 179 2.74 -9.04 10.30
C THR A 179 4.17 -9.17 9.76
N THR A 180 4.35 -9.88 8.64
CA THR A 180 5.68 -10.13 8.05
C THR A 180 5.88 -9.48 6.68
N GLY A 181 4.79 -8.98 6.08
CA GLY A 181 4.81 -8.25 4.81
C GLY A 181 5.77 -7.05 4.81
N ASN A 182 6.43 -6.84 3.67
CA ASN A 182 7.52 -5.87 3.53
C ASN A 182 7.45 -5.09 2.23
N HIS A 183 8.19 -3.97 2.15
CA HIS A 183 8.28 -3.12 0.95
C HIS A 183 6.94 -2.56 0.46
N ASN A 184 6.01 -2.26 1.36
CA ASN A 184 4.72 -1.66 1.01
C ASN A 184 4.73 -0.13 1.20
N VAL A 185 4.06 0.60 0.32
CA VAL A 185 3.71 2.02 0.50
C VAL A 185 2.20 2.10 0.60
N MET A 186 1.67 2.58 1.72
CA MET A 186 0.24 2.59 2.02
C MET A 186 -0.20 3.98 2.51
N LEU A 187 -1.06 4.66 1.76
CA LEU A 187 -1.49 6.03 2.05
C LEU A 187 -3.02 6.13 1.97
N GLY A 188 -3.68 6.55 3.04
CA GLY A 188 -5.13 6.73 3.09
C GLY A 188 -5.80 6.00 4.23
N ASP A 189 -7.04 6.34 4.55
CA ASP A 189 -7.81 5.65 5.60
C ASP A 189 -8.11 4.21 5.18
N GLN A 190 -7.78 3.24 6.03
CA GLN A 190 -8.05 1.80 5.83
C GLN A 190 -7.36 1.17 4.61
N ALA A 191 -6.32 1.80 4.06
CA ALA A 191 -5.50 1.20 3.01
C ALA A 191 -4.82 -0.08 3.53
N MET A 192 -4.95 -1.21 2.81
CA MET A 192 -4.44 -2.53 3.22
C MET A 192 -4.84 -2.98 4.64
N ARG A 193 -5.98 -2.52 5.17
CA ARG A 193 -6.40 -2.82 6.55
C ARG A 193 -6.49 -4.32 6.84
N GLU A 194 -7.03 -5.07 5.88
CA GLU A 194 -7.35 -6.49 5.95
C GLU A 194 -6.54 -7.29 4.91
N ALA A 195 -5.38 -6.79 4.51
CA ALA A 195 -4.48 -7.49 3.59
C ALA A 195 -3.94 -8.79 4.19
N ASP A 196 -3.48 -9.70 3.33
CA ASP A 196 -2.72 -10.88 3.76
C ASP A 196 -1.54 -10.45 4.65
N PRO A 197 -1.31 -11.12 5.80
CA PRO A 197 -0.26 -10.72 6.75
C PRO A 197 1.17 -10.69 6.16
N ASP A 198 1.40 -11.40 5.06
CA ASP A 198 2.67 -11.52 4.37
C ASP A 198 2.71 -10.71 3.06
N ALA A 199 1.66 -9.95 2.74
CA ALA A 199 1.58 -9.13 1.53
C ALA A 199 2.73 -8.10 1.49
N GLY A 200 3.44 -8.09 0.36
CA GLY A 200 4.63 -7.28 0.15
C GLY A 200 4.72 -6.68 -1.25
N PHE A 201 5.60 -5.68 -1.37
CA PHE A 201 5.87 -4.98 -2.64
C PHE A 201 4.63 -4.30 -3.25
N ASN A 202 3.70 -3.81 -2.42
CA ASN A 202 2.49 -3.12 -2.89
C ASN A 202 2.61 -1.60 -2.73
N THR A 203 2.13 -0.83 -3.70
CA THR A 203 1.91 0.62 -3.58
C THR A 203 0.41 0.88 -3.59
N VAL A 204 -0.14 1.39 -2.49
CA VAL A 204 -1.58 1.51 -2.24
C VAL A 204 -1.91 2.92 -1.75
N VAL A 205 -2.73 3.65 -2.49
CA VAL A 205 -3.06 5.06 -2.21
C VAL A 205 -4.56 5.32 -2.36
N GLY A 206 -5.27 5.61 -1.28
CA GLY A 206 -6.69 5.94 -1.27
C GLY A 206 -7.42 5.41 -0.05
N CYS A 207 -8.64 5.90 0.18
CA CYS A 207 -9.51 5.36 1.23
C CYS A 207 -10.02 3.98 0.81
N ASN A 208 -9.90 2.97 1.68
CA ASN A 208 -10.21 1.57 1.39
C ASN A 208 -9.51 0.99 0.15
N ALA A 209 -8.45 1.63 -0.35
CA ALA A 209 -7.67 1.12 -1.46
C ALA A 209 -6.96 -0.17 -1.01
N GLY A 210 -6.98 -1.22 -1.83
CA GLY A 210 -6.26 -2.45 -1.54
C GLY A 210 -6.64 -3.11 -0.22
N LYS A 211 -7.89 -2.89 0.27
CA LYS A 211 -8.28 -3.23 1.64
C LYS A 211 -8.02 -4.70 1.99
N LEU A 212 -8.34 -5.63 1.08
CA LEU A 212 -8.09 -7.07 1.17
C LEU A 212 -7.15 -7.55 0.05
N ILE A 213 -5.96 -6.95 -0.06
CA ILE A 213 -4.92 -7.49 -0.96
C ILE A 213 -4.46 -8.85 -0.45
N THR A 214 -4.55 -9.89 -1.29
CA THR A 214 -4.12 -11.26 -0.96
C THR A 214 -2.78 -11.64 -1.59
N GLY A 215 -2.10 -10.67 -2.23
CA GLY A 215 -0.89 -10.93 -2.98
C GLY A 215 0.10 -9.77 -3.02
N ASN A 216 1.05 -9.88 -3.94
CA ASN A 216 2.23 -9.03 -3.99
C ASN A 216 2.32 -8.28 -5.33
N TRP A 217 3.16 -7.24 -5.36
CA TRP A 217 3.49 -6.49 -6.57
C TRP A 217 2.30 -5.73 -7.18
N ASN A 218 1.41 -5.19 -6.36
CA ASN A 218 0.27 -4.40 -6.83
C ASN A 218 0.57 -2.89 -6.81
N THR A 219 0.02 -2.16 -7.78
CA THR A 219 -0.05 -0.69 -7.78
C THR A 219 -1.52 -0.27 -7.77
N VAL A 220 -1.99 0.26 -6.66
CA VAL A 220 -3.40 0.56 -6.40
C VAL A 220 -3.54 2.03 -6.02
N MET A 221 -4.34 2.79 -6.74
CA MET A 221 -4.56 4.21 -6.50
C MET A 221 -6.00 4.63 -6.79
N GLY A 222 -6.70 5.15 -5.79
CA GLY A 222 -8.09 5.57 -5.89
C GLY A 222 -8.91 5.07 -4.71
N SER A 223 -10.03 5.72 -4.43
CA SER A 223 -10.96 5.24 -3.39
C SER A 223 -11.49 3.87 -3.81
N GLU A 224 -11.34 2.87 -2.94
CA GLU A 224 -11.86 1.51 -3.15
C GLU A 224 -11.26 0.78 -4.36
N ALA A 225 -10.18 1.30 -4.94
CA ALA A 225 -9.47 0.61 -6.01
C ALA A 225 -8.81 -0.67 -5.47
N GLY A 226 -8.77 -1.73 -6.28
CA GLY A 226 -8.07 -2.96 -5.91
C GLY A 226 -8.55 -3.62 -4.61
N HIS A 227 -9.83 -3.43 -4.22
CA HIS A 227 -10.33 -3.81 -2.90
C HIS A 227 -10.04 -5.29 -2.54
N TYR A 228 -10.18 -6.19 -3.52
CA TYR A 228 -9.85 -7.62 -3.44
C TYR A 228 -8.83 -8.00 -4.52
N ALA A 229 -7.65 -7.37 -4.50
CA ALA A 229 -6.62 -7.63 -5.51
C ALA A 229 -5.69 -8.79 -5.12
N GLY A 230 -5.45 -9.70 -6.06
CA GLY A 230 -4.43 -10.74 -5.97
C GLY A 230 -3.00 -10.18 -6.13
N SER A 231 -2.27 -10.64 -7.15
CA SER A 231 -0.87 -10.25 -7.37
C SER A 231 -0.65 -9.57 -8.72
N LYS A 232 0.34 -8.68 -8.82
CA LYS A 232 0.79 -8.06 -10.09
C LYS A 232 -0.29 -7.21 -10.77
N ASN A 233 -1.22 -6.64 -10.02
CA ASN A 233 -2.28 -5.80 -10.57
C ASN A 233 -1.89 -4.32 -10.58
N VAL A 234 -2.39 -3.60 -11.58
CA VAL A 234 -2.44 -2.15 -11.61
C VAL A 234 -3.91 -1.74 -11.55
N ALA A 235 -4.32 -0.98 -10.54
CA ALA A 235 -5.69 -0.52 -10.36
C ALA A 235 -5.67 0.99 -10.05
N VAL A 236 -6.00 1.82 -11.03
CA VAL A 236 -5.90 3.27 -10.92
C VAL A 236 -7.22 3.93 -11.31
N GLY A 237 -7.87 4.55 -10.33
CA GLY A 237 -9.20 5.16 -10.44
C GLY A 237 -10.12 4.65 -9.34
N THR A 238 -11.13 5.44 -8.96
CA THR A 238 -12.13 5.01 -7.97
C THR A 238 -12.84 3.75 -8.47
N LEU A 239 -12.91 2.71 -7.63
CA LEU A 239 -13.46 1.37 -7.96
C LEU A 239 -12.72 0.61 -9.09
N ALA A 240 -11.57 1.10 -9.56
CA ALA A 240 -10.80 0.37 -10.57
C ALA A 240 -10.29 -0.96 -10.01
N GLY A 241 -10.44 -2.05 -10.76
CA GLY A 241 -9.97 -3.38 -10.36
C GLY A 241 -10.53 -3.85 -9.02
N TYR A 242 -11.77 -3.48 -8.66
CA TYR A 242 -12.32 -3.69 -7.33
C TYR A 242 -12.20 -5.14 -6.85
N SER A 243 -12.43 -6.11 -7.73
CA SER A 243 -12.11 -7.52 -7.53
C SER A 243 -11.28 -8.03 -8.70
N GLY A 244 -10.10 -8.59 -8.47
CA GLY A 244 -9.26 -9.08 -9.57
C GLY A 244 -8.12 -9.97 -9.13
N ASP A 245 -7.87 -11.03 -9.91
CA ASP A 245 -6.85 -12.02 -9.58
C ASP A 245 -5.44 -11.52 -9.91
N ALA A 246 -4.82 -11.99 -10.99
CA ALA A 246 -3.38 -11.79 -11.21
C ALA A 246 -3.05 -11.14 -12.56
N GLY A 247 -2.22 -10.09 -12.52
CA GLY A 247 -1.65 -9.49 -13.72
C GLY A 247 -2.60 -8.58 -14.50
N ASN A 248 -3.62 -8.01 -13.86
CA ASN A 248 -4.57 -7.13 -14.55
C ASN A 248 -4.13 -5.67 -14.53
N THR A 249 -4.46 -4.92 -15.58
CA THR A 249 -4.30 -3.46 -15.64
C THR A 249 -5.67 -2.81 -15.78
N CYS A 250 -6.11 -2.09 -14.76
CA CYS A 250 -7.38 -1.38 -14.68
C CYS A 250 -7.13 0.12 -14.51
N LEU A 251 -7.52 0.94 -15.48
CA LEU A 251 -7.30 2.38 -15.48
C LEU A 251 -8.58 3.14 -15.86
N GLY A 252 -9.12 3.90 -14.90
CA GLY A 252 -10.34 4.69 -15.07
C GLY A 252 -11.26 4.57 -13.86
N TYR A 253 -12.25 5.45 -13.76
CA TYR A 253 -13.35 5.27 -12.80
C TYR A 253 -14.11 4.00 -13.18
N ASP A 254 -14.20 3.06 -12.25
CA ASP A 254 -14.93 1.82 -12.44
C ASP A 254 -14.45 1.00 -13.66
N ALA A 255 -13.13 0.98 -13.88
CA ALA A 255 -12.50 0.12 -14.88
C ALA A 255 -12.23 -1.26 -14.28
N GLY A 256 -12.80 -2.31 -14.86
CA GLY A 256 -12.71 -3.69 -14.37
C GLY A 256 -13.22 -3.89 -12.94
N PRO A 257 -14.45 -3.47 -12.58
CA PRO A 257 -14.94 -3.59 -11.20
C PRO A 257 -15.16 -5.05 -10.77
N ASP A 258 -15.70 -5.88 -11.66
CA ASP A 258 -16.03 -7.29 -11.41
C ASP A 258 -15.15 -8.23 -12.23
N VAL A 259 -13.82 -8.11 -12.06
CA VAL A 259 -12.85 -8.95 -12.76
C VAL A 259 -12.33 -10.08 -11.86
N ALA A 260 -13.15 -10.54 -10.91
CA ALA A 260 -12.87 -11.71 -10.08
C ALA A 260 -12.57 -12.93 -10.96
N GLY A 261 -11.45 -13.61 -10.69
CA GLY A 261 -10.97 -14.69 -11.55
C GLY A 261 -10.15 -14.23 -12.76
N ALA A 262 -10.29 -12.97 -13.19
CA ALA A 262 -9.65 -12.52 -14.40
C ALA A 262 -8.13 -12.42 -14.23
N SER A 263 -7.38 -12.81 -15.25
CA SER A 263 -5.92 -12.81 -15.22
C SER A 263 -5.30 -12.38 -16.54
N ASN A 264 -4.28 -11.51 -16.48
CA ASN A 264 -3.60 -10.93 -17.64
C ASN A 264 -4.54 -10.11 -18.55
N CYS A 265 -5.47 -9.37 -17.95
CA CYS A 265 -6.42 -8.52 -18.68
C CYS A 265 -6.08 -7.03 -18.59
N VAL A 266 -6.56 -6.25 -19.56
CA VAL A 266 -6.38 -4.80 -19.62
C VAL A 266 -7.74 -4.12 -19.80
N PHE A 267 -8.14 -3.29 -18.85
CA PHE A 267 -9.36 -2.49 -18.84
C PHE A 267 -8.97 -1.01 -18.74
N VAL A 268 -9.20 -0.25 -19.80
CA VAL A 268 -8.85 1.17 -19.86
C VAL A 268 -10.05 1.98 -20.32
N GLY A 269 -10.52 2.88 -19.46
CA GLY A 269 -11.66 3.75 -19.71
C GLY A 269 -12.75 3.61 -18.65
N ASN A 270 -13.53 4.67 -18.48
CA ASN A 270 -14.63 4.72 -17.51
C ASN A 270 -15.67 3.64 -17.84
N GLY A 271 -15.96 2.77 -16.88
CA GLY A 271 -16.90 1.65 -17.04
C GLY A 271 -16.43 0.55 -18.00
N SER A 272 -15.16 0.52 -18.41
CA SER A 272 -14.64 -0.62 -19.18
C SER A 272 -14.64 -1.88 -18.30
N THR A 273 -15.18 -2.99 -18.77
CA THR A 273 -15.44 -4.16 -17.91
C THR A 273 -15.42 -5.48 -18.67
N SER A 274 -15.60 -6.60 -17.96
CA SER A 274 -15.94 -7.90 -18.51
C SER A 274 -17.41 -8.23 -18.23
N SER A 275 -18.00 -9.09 -19.07
CA SER A 275 -19.33 -9.68 -18.79
C SER A 275 -19.25 -11.12 -18.30
N THR A 276 -18.04 -11.65 -18.19
CA THR A 276 -17.74 -13.01 -17.73
C THR A 276 -16.70 -12.94 -16.61
N LEU A 277 -16.82 -13.87 -15.66
CA LEU A 277 -15.79 -14.16 -14.67
C LEU A 277 -14.64 -14.95 -15.32
N ASP A 278 -13.50 -15.03 -14.64
CA ASP A 278 -12.35 -15.85 -15.07
C ASP A 278 -11.77 -15.49 -16.45
N LEU A 279 -11.91 -14.22 -16.86
CA LEU A 279 -11.42 -13.74 -18.14
C LEU A 279 -9.89 -13.79 -18.22
N THR A 280 -9.31 -14.26 -19.31
CA THR A 280 -7.86 -14.24 -19.49
C THR A 280 -7.40 -13.73 -20.84
N ASN A 281 -6.26 -13.03 -20.81
CA ASN A 281 -5.55 -12.52 -21.99
C ASN A 281 -6.47 -11.66 -22.88
N SER A 282 -7.21 -10.75 -22.25
CA SER A 282 -8.23 -9.95 -22.93
C SER A 282 -8.11 -8.47 -22.61
N ILE A 283 -8.45 -7.63 -23.60
CA ILE A 283 -8.22 -6.19 -23.58
C ILE A 283 -9.54 -5.47 -23.94
N ALA A 284 -10.01 -4.60 -23.05
CA ALA A 284 -11.10 -3.66 -23.29
C ALA A 284 -10.57 -2.22 -23.15
N ILE A 285 -10.64 -1.44 -24.23
CA ILE A 285 -10.23 -0.04 -24.24
C ILE A 285 -11.39 0.80 -24.74
N GLY A 286 -11.88 1.72 -23.92
CA GLY A 286 -12.96 2.64 -24.28
C GLY A 286 -13.91 2.95 -23.13
N TYR A 287 -14.79 3.92 -23.35
CA TYR A 287 -15.89 4.24 -22.45
C TYR A 287 -16.97 3.16 -22.53
N ASN A 288 -17.30 2.54 -21.38
CA ASN A 288 -18.26 1.45 -21.27
C ASN A 288 -18.01 0.30 -22.23
N ARG A 289 -16.74 -0.05 -22.44
CA ARG A 289 -16.38 -1.17 -23.31
C ARG A 289 -16.36 -2.47 -22.52
N THR A 290 -17.17 -3.42 -22.97
CA THR A 290 -17.22 -4.76 -22.39
C THR A 290 -16.45 -5.76 -23.26
N VAL A 291 -15.67 -6.63 -22.62
CA VAL A 291 -15.11 -7.83 -23.26
C VAL A 291 -15.80 -9.08 -22.71
N ILE A 292 -16.08 -10.03 -23.59
CA ILE A 292 -17.05 -11.11 -23.34
C ILE A 292 -16.40 -12.50 -23.32
N ALA A 293 -15.19 -12.65 -23.88
CA ALA A 293 -14.47 -13.92 -23.90
C ALA A 293 -12.94 -13.77 -23.86
N ASN A 294 -12.26 -14.89 -23.57
CA ASN A 294 -10.81 -14.98 -23.49
C ASN A 294 -10.12 -14.75 -24.84
N ASN A 295 -8.91 -14.21 -24.79
CA ASN A 295 -8.06 -13.97 -25.98
C ASN A 295 -8.69 -12.98 -26.97
N GLN A 296 -9.33 -11.92 -26.48
CA GLN A 296 -9.99 -10.92 -27.30
C GLN A 296 -9.50 -9.51 -27.00
N VAL A 297 -9.44 -8.69 -28.05
CA VAL A 297 -9.26 -7.25 -27.94
C VAL A 297 -10.52 -6.56 -28.47
N ARG A 298 -11.06 -5.63 -27.68
CA ARG A 298 -12.19 -4.76 -28.03
C ARG A 298 -11.80 -3.31 -27.77
N ILE A 299 -11.85 -2.48 -28.82
CA ILE A 299 -11.45 -1.07 -28.77
C ILE A 299 -12.63 -0.22 -29.21
N GLY A 300 -12.99 0.78 -28.42
CA GLY A 300 -14.12 1.67 -28.67
C GLY A 300 -15.41 1.22 -28.01
N ASN A 301 -16.54 1.70 -28.52
CA ASN A 301 -17.89 1.30 -28.15
C ASN A 301 -18.80 1.49 -29.38
N THR A 302 -20.10 1.27 -29.25
CA THR A 302 -21.05 1.39 -30.37
C THR A 302 -21.23 2.80 -30.95
N SER A 303 -20.81 3.88 -30.27
CA SER A 303 -20.83 5.25 -30.84
C SER A 303 -19.55 5.60 -31.62
N MET A 304 -18.55 4.72 -31.65
CA MET A 304 -17.31 4.96 -32.37
C MET A 304 -17.49 4.94 -33.89
N THR A 305 -17.07 6.01 -34.55
CA THR A 305 -17.22 6.18 -36.01
C THR A 305 -15.94 5.96 -36.81
N SER A 306 -14.77 5.96 -36.17
CA SER A 306 -13.47 5.76 -36.84
C SER A 306 -12.44 5.18 -35.88
N ILE A 307 -11.64 4.22 -36.38
CA ILE A 307 -10.48 3.63 -35.72
C ILE A 307 -9.36 3.65 -36.75
N GLY A 308 -8.22 4.28 -36.46
CA GLY A 308 -7.15 4.36 -37.46
C GLY A 308 -5.84 5.01 -37.03
N GLY A 309 -4.90 4.96 -37.96
CA GLY A 309 -3.57 5.58 -37.96
C GLY A 309 -3.03 5.60 -39.40
N GLN A 310 -1.85 6.20 -39.62
CA GLN A 310 -1.25 6.28 -40.96
C GLN A 310 -0.86 4.90 -41.54
N VAL A 311 -0.55 3.93 -40.68
CA VAL A 311 -0.10 2.59 -41.05
C VAL A 311 -1.16 1.55 -40.64
N GLY A 312 -1.44 0.60 -41.52
CA GLY A 312 -2.37 -0.50 -41.24
C GLY A 312 -1.82 -1.54 -40.27
N TRP A 313 -2.69 -2.43 -39.80
CA TRP A 313 -2.32 -3.56 -38.96
C TRP A 313 -1.40 -4.53 -39.71
N SER A 314 -0.28 -4.90 -39.09
CA SER A 314 0.66 -5.89 -39.64
C SER A 314 0.50 -7.23 -38.93
N THR A 315 0.32 -8.30 -39.70
CA THR A 315 0.27 -9.67 -39.19
C THR A 315 1.63 -10.34 -39.39
N LEU A 316 2.19 -10.94 -38.34
CA LEU A 316 3.42 -11.73 -38.45
C LEU A 316 3.20 -12.93 -39.39
N SER A 317 4.05 -13.08 -40.41
CA SER A 317 3.86 -14.09 -41.47
C SER A 317 5.17 -14.75 -41.92
N ASP A 318 6.22 -14.69 -41.11
CA ASP A 318 7.54 -15.24 -41.40
C ASP A 318 7.49 -16.78 -41.54
N ALA A 319 8.28 -17.34 -42.46
CA ALA A 319 8.33 -18.80 -42.66
C ALA A 319 8.76 -19.56 -41.39
N ARG A 320 9.59 -18.97 -40.54
CA ARG A 320 10.07 -19.57 -39.28
C ARG A 320 8.97 -19.79 -38.25
N THR A 321 7.85 -19.05 -38.36
CA THR A 321 6.72 -19.17 -37.43
C THR A 321 5.59 -20.05 -38.00
N LYS A 322 5.80 -20.66 -39.18
CA LYS A 322 4.80 -21.51 -39.86
C LYS A 322 5.18 -22.97 -39.81
N LYS A 323 4.19 -23.85 -39.69
CA LYS A 323 4.33 -25.31 -39.76
C LYS A 323 3.23 -25.87 -40.66
N ASN A 324 3.44 -27.06 -41.22
CA ASN A 324 2.47 -27.77 -42.07
C ASN A 324 1.98 -26.97 -43.30
N VAL A 325 2.88 -26.18 -43.91
CA VAL A 325 2.56 -25.36 -45.09
C VAL A 325 2.22 -26.26 -46.28
N ASN A 326 0.99 -26.14 -46.78
CA ASN A 326 0.46 -26.90 -47.92
C ASN A 326 -0.38 -25.99 -48.83
N ALA A 327 -0.68 -26.46 -50.05
CA ALA A 327 -1.39 -25.66 -51.06
C ALA A 327 -2.93 -25.85 -51.06
N ASN A 328 -3.52 -26.29 -49.96
CA ASN A 328 -4.96 -26.58 -49.84
C ASN A 328 -5.79 -25.31 -49.55
N VAL A 329 -5.74 -24.33 -50.45
CA VAL A 329 -6.58 -23.13 -50.39
C VAL A 329 -7.81 -23.36 -51.27
N HIS A 330 -9.01 -23.15 -50.71
CA HIS A 330 -10.26 -23.15 -51.45
C HIS A 330 -10.47 -21.82 -52.16
N GLY A 331 -10.81 -21.87 -53.44
CA GLY A 331 -10.98 -20.71 -54.32
C GLY A 331 -12.42 -20.54 -54.75
N MET A 332 -12.69 -20.89 -56.00
CA MET A 332 -13.99 -20.69 -56.65
C MET A 332 -15.12 -21.48 -55.97
N ASP A 333 -14.84 -22.70 -55.51
CA ASP A 333 -15.79 -23.58 -54.82
C ASP A 333 -16.35 -22.96 -53.52
N PHE A 334 -15.51 -22.21 -52.80
CA PHE A 334 -15.89 -21.45 -51.62
C PHE A 334 -16.50 -20.09 -51.96
N ILE A 335 -15.82 -19.28 -52.80
CA ILE A 335 -16.23 -17.89 -53.06
C ILE A 335 -17.61 -17.82 -53.74
N LEU A 336 -17.95 -18.75 -54.64
CA LEU A 336 -19.26 -18.76 -55.31
C LEU A 336 -20.43 -19.10 -54.38
N LYS A 337 -20.17 -19.65 -53.19
CA LYS A 337 -21.21 -19.92 -52.18
C LYS A 337 -21.49 -18.71 -51.28
N LEU A 338 -20.64 -17.70 -51.29
CA LEU A 338 -20.80 -16.51 -50.47
C LEU A 338 -21.91 -15.62 -51.04
N ARG A 339 -22.78 -15.11 -50.16
CA ARG A 339 -23.88 -14.21 -50.51
C ARG A 339 -23.57 -12.78 -50.02
N PRO A 340 -23.15 -11.86 -50.91
CA PRO A 340 -23.01 -10.46 -50.56
C PRO A 340 -24.37 -9.87 -50.17
N VAL A 341 -24.40 -9.07 -49.12
CA VAL A 341 -25.60 -8.38 -48.62
C VAL A 341 -25.31 -6.91 -48.35
N THR A 342 -26.36 -6.09 -48.39
CA THR A 342 -26.36 -4.76 -47.80
C THR A 342 -27.22 -4.76 -46.55
N TYR A 343 -26.83 -3.96 -45.55
CA TYR A 343 -27.54 -3.91 -44.28
C TYR A 343 -27.32 -2.56 -43.57
N ASN A 344 -28.24 -2.25 -42.66
CA ASN A 344 -28.07 -1.22 -41.65
C ASN A 344 -27.91 -1.90 -40.30
N TYR A 345 -27.14 -1.32 -39.39
CA TYR A 345 -27.06 -1.86 -38.05
C TYR A 345 -28.27 -1.46 -37.22
N ASP A 346 -28.87 -2.43 -36.52
CA ASP A 346 -29.74 -2.17 -35.39
C ASP A 346 -28.87 -1.83 -34.18
N MET A 347 -28.74 -0.53 -33.88
CA MET A 347 -27.91 -0.05 -32.77
C MET A 347 -28.42 -0.55 -31.42
N ALA A 348 -29.74 -0.63 -31.22
CA ALA A 348 -30.30 -1.08 -29.95
C ALA A 348 -29.96 -2.55 -29.68
N ALA A 349 -30.14 -3.41 -30.69
CA ALA A 349 -29.73 -4.81 -30.61
C ALA A 349 -28.21 -4.95 -30.42
N THR A 350 -27.41 -4.12 -31.10
CA THR A 350 -25.94 -4.15 -31.00
C THR A 350 -25.45 -3.76 -29.60
N ILE A 351 -26.07 -2.75 -28.97
CA ILE A 351 -25.75 -2.31 -27.60
C ILE A 351 -26.06 -3.44 -26.62
N ALA A 352 -27.25 -4.05 -26.74
CA ALA A 352 -27.67 -5.14 -25.87
C ALA A 352 -26.73 -6.34 -25.99
N LEU A 353 -26.37 -6.74 -27.21
CA LEU A 353 -25.44 -7.86 -27.45
C LEU A 353 -24.01 -7.58 -26.98
N ASN A 354 -23.57 -6.32 -26.95
CA ASN A 354 -22.26 -5.96 -26.43
C ASN A 354 -22.23 -5.73 -24.92
N ASN A 355 -23.37 -5.88 -24.22
CA ASN A 355 -23.52 -5.49 -22.81
C ASN A 355 -22.99 -4.06 -22.56
N GLU A 356 -23.33 -3.13 -23.47
CA GLU A 356 -22.98 -1.71 -23.34
C GLU A 356 -24.10 -0.92 -22.67
N GLY A 357 -23.75 0.11 -21.89
CA GLY A 357 -24.73 1.03 -21.27
C GLY A 357 -25.31 0.55 -19.94
N GLN A 358 -24.67 -0.44 -19.30
CA GLN A 358 -25.00 -0.87 -17.94
C GLN A 358 -23.73 -0.91 -17.10
N ARG A 359 -23.85 -0.55 -15.82
CA ARG A 359 -22.79 -0.67 -14.82
C ARG A 359 -23.32 -1.40 -13.60
N THR A 360 -22.58 -2.38 -13.12
CA THR A 360 -22.87 -3.05 -11.85
C THR A 360 -21.94 -2.51 -10.78
N ASP A 361 -22.49 -2.00 -9.67
CA ASP A 361 -21.71 -1.61 -8.51
C ASP A 361 -21.17 -2.87 -7.82
N PRO A 362 -19.84 -3.06 -7.75
CA PRO A 362 -19.27 -4.29 -7.23
C PRO A 362 -19.45 -4.45 -5.71
N LYS A 363 -19.84 -3.39 -4.98
CA LYS A 363 -20.14 -3.46 -3.54
C LYS A 363 -21.55 -3.96 -3.26
N THR A 364 -22.50 -3.55 -4.10
CA THR A 364 -23.94 -3.77 -3.85
C THR A 364 -24.56 -4.79 -4.80
N GLY A 365 -23.88 -5.13 -5.89
CA GLY A 365 -24.39 -5.98 -6.97
C GLY A 365 -25.53 -5.32 -7.76
N LYS A 366 -25.78 -4.03 -7.57
CA LYS A 366 -26.86 -3.31 -8.25
C LYS A 366 -26.39 -2.84 -9.62
N THR A 367 -27.15 -3.21 -10.65
CA THR A 367 -26.94 -2.73 -12.01
C THR A 367 -27.75 -1.48 -12.27
N GLU A 368 -27.09 -0.45 -12.81
CA GLU A 368 -27.68 0.81 -13.22
C GLU A 368 -27.50 1.00 -14.72
N ALA A 369 -28.51 1.61 -15.36
CA ALA A 369 -28.38 2.04 -16.74
C ALA A 369 -27.50 3.29 -16.83
N ILE A 370 -26.67 3.34 -17.86
CA ILE A 370 -25.82 4.49 -18.16
C ILE A 370 -26.43 5.20 -19.34
N GLU A 371 -26.93 6.40 -19.09
CA GLU A 371 -27.48 7.24 -20.14
C GLU A 371 -26.38 7.68 -21.12
N PRO A 372 -26.56 7.48 -22.44
CA PRO A 372 -25.60 7.95 -23.43
C PRO A 372 -25.58 9.48 -23.45
N THR A 373 -24.43 10.05 -23.82
CA THR A 373 -24.38 11.49 -24.08
C THR A 373 -25.17 11.81 -25.37
N ALA A 374 -25.57 13.08 -25.54
CA ALA A 374 -26.22 13.51 -26.78
C ALA A 374 -25.35 13.23 -28.03
N ASN A 375 -24.03 13.32 -27.89
CA ASN A 375 -23.09 13.02 -28.97
C ASN A 375 -23.04 11.51 -29.26
N ASP A 376 -23.05 10.66 -28.23
CA ASP A 376 -23.09 9.20 -28.41
C ASP A 376 -24.37 8.78 -29.13
N GLN A 377 -25.51 9.34 -28.73
CA GLN A 377 -26.79 9.06 -29.37
C GLN A 377 -26.81 9.52 -30.83
N GLN A 378 -26.32 10.75 -31.10
CA GLN A 378 -26.24 11.27 -32.47
C GLN A 378 -25.34 10.39 -33.37
N ALA A 379 -24.21 9.92 -32.85
CA ALA A 379 -23.30 9.04 -33.60
C ALA A 379 -23.97 7.69 -33.92
N ARG A 380 -24.60 7.06 -32.93
CA ARG A 380 -25.34 5.79 -33.10
C ARG A 380 -26.48 5.95 -34.11
N ASP A 381 -27.27 7.02 -34.00
CA ASP A 381 -28.35 7.33 -34.94
C ASP A 381 -27.85 7.51 -36.37
N ALA A 382 -26.69 8.15 -36.54
CA ALA A 382 -26.08 8.31 -37.86
C ALA A 382 -25.61 6.96 -38.41
N GLN A 383 -24.95 6.13 -37.59
CA GLN A 383 -24.47 4.80 -37.96
C GLN A 383 -25.62 3.84 -38.33
N GLY A 384 -26.74 3.88 -37.61
CA GLY A 384 -27.94 3.10 -37.92
C GLY A 384 -28.57 3.45 -39.27
N ARG A 385 -28.24 4.60 -39.87
CA ARG A 385 -28.72 5.02 -41.20
C ARG A 385 -27.71 4.73 -42.32
N VAL A 386 -26.47 4.40 -42.00
CA VAL A 386 -25.45 4.07 -43.00
C VAL A 386 -25.77 2.70 -43.60
N THR A 387 -25.79 2.62 -44.93
CA THR A 387 -25.91 1.34 -45.65
C THR A 387 -24.53 0.73 -45.80
N TYR A 388 -24.31 -0.39 -45.11
CA TYR A 388 -23.08 -1.18 -45.20
C TYR A 388 -23.23 -2.28 -46.24
N THR A 389 -22.10 -2.75 -46.76
CA THR A 389 -22.01 -3.91 -47.65
C THR A 389 -21.10 -4.93 -47.01
N GLY A 390 -21.48 -6.21 -47.03
CA GLY A 390 -20.70 -7.27 -46.40
C GLY A 390 -21.31 -8.65 -46.55
N PHE A 391 -21.00 -9.52 -45.60
CA PHE A 391 -21.51 -10.88 -45.48
C PHE A 391 -22.10 -11.13 -44.08
N ILE A 392 -23.04 -12.07 -44.00
CA ILE A 392 -23.52 -12.59 -42.71
C ILE A 392 -22.56 -13.69 -42.25
N ALA A 393 -21.95 -13.52 -41.08
CA ALA A 393 -20.88 -14.39 -40.60
C ALA A 393 -21.28 -15.87 -40.51
N GLN A 394 -22.51 -16.15 -40.08
CA GLN A 394 -23.07 -17.49 -39.99
C GLN A 394 -23.20 -18.16 -41.38
N GLU A 395 -23.55 -17.37 -42.42
CA GLU A 395 -23.63 -17.87 -43.79
C GLU A 395 -22.24 -18.18 -44.36
N VAL A 396 -21.23 -17.38 -44.02
CA VAL A 396 -19.83 -17.65 -44.38
C VAL A 396 -19.34 -18.93 -43.71
N GLU A 397 -19.62 -19.12 -42.42
CA GLU A 397 -19.24 -20.33 -41.69
C GLU A 397 -19.88 -21.58 -42.32
N GLN A 398 -21.16 -21.50 -42.67
CA GLN A 398 -21.88 -22.58 -43.34
C GLN A 398 -21.26 -22.90 -44.72
N ALA A 399 -20.97 -21.88 -45.52
CA ALA A 399 -20.33 -22.06 -46.83
C ALA A 399 -18.94 -22.72 -46.71
N ALA A 400 -18.16 -22.34 -45.69
CA ALA A 400 -16.85 -22.93 -45.42
C ALA A 400 -16.97 -24.41 -45.02
N LYS A 401 -17.93 -24.75 -44.14
CA LYS A 401 -18.21 -26.13 -43.73
C LYS A 401 -18.63 -27.02 -44.90
N GLU A 402 -19.42 -26.53 -45.83
CA GLU A 402 -19.88 -27.29 -47.00
C GLU A 402 -18.77 -27.74 -47.95
N VAL A 403 -17.67 -26.99 -48.00
CA VAL A 403 -16.49 -27.34 -48.81
C VAL A 403 -15.37 -27.98 -47.98
N GLY A 404 -15.60 -28.22 -46.68
CA GLY A 404 -14.59 -28.77 -45.78
C GLY A 404 -13.44 -27.80 -45.47
N TYR A 405 -13.69 -26.49 -45.55
CA TYR A 405 -12.69 -25.46 -45.34
C TYR A 405 -12.74 -24.91 -43.90
N ASP A 406 -11.68 -25.15 -43.14
CA ASP A 406 -11.47 -24.51 -41.83
C ASP A 406 -10.95 -23.08 -42.03
N PHE A 407 -11.87 -22.15 -42.27
CA PHE A 407 -11.54 -20.80 -42.71
C PHE A 407 -11.29 -19.85 -41.53
N SER A 408 -10.04 -19.40 -41.40
CA SER A 408 -9.57 -18.44 -40.37
C SER A 408 -10.27 -17.07 -40.38
N GLY A 409 -10.98 -16.75 -41.47
CA GLY A 409 -11.71 -15.50 -41.62
C GLY A 409 -12.99 -15.41 -40.79
N VAL A 410 -13.53 -16.54 -40.30
CA VAL A 410 -14.68 -16.57 -39.41
C VAL A 410 -14.21 -16.69 -37.96
N ASP A 411 -14.61 -15.74 -37.12
CA ASP A 411 -14.45 -15.83 -35.67
C ASP A 411 -15.81 -16.20 -35.07
N ALA A 412 -16.00 -17.49 -34.84
CA ALA A 412 -17.25 -18.03 -34.29
C ALA A 412 -17.30 -17.90 -32.76
N PRO A 413 -18.49 -17.72 -32.16
CA PRO A 413 -18.68 -17.65 -30.72
C PRO A 413 -18.12 -18.86 -29.98
N LYS A 414 -17.41 -18.61 -28.88
CA LYS A 414 -16.87 -19.67 -28.00
C LYS A 414 -17.82 -20.06 -26.86
N ASN A 415 -18.84 -19.24 -26.60
CA ASN A 415 -19.86 -19.44 -25.57
C ASN A 415 -21.16 -18.74 -26.00
N ALA A 416 -22.20 -18.80 -25.17
CA ALA A 416 -23.53 -18.25 -25.49
C ALA A 416 -23.54 -16.71 -25.61
N ASP A 417 -22.55 -16.03 -25.02
CA ASP A 417 -22.48 -14.57 -24.91
C ASP A 417 -21.51 -13.96 -25.95
N ASP A 418 -20.68 -14.78 -26.62
CA ASP A 418 -19.73 -14.34 -27.63
C ASP A 418 -20.41 -14.08 -28.98
N LEU A 419 -19.85 -13.16 -29.77
CA LEU A 419 -20.45 -12.69 -31.02
C LEU A 419 -19.65 -13.18 -32.22
N TYR A 420 -20.37 -13.53 -33.29
CA TYR A 420 -19.75 -13.79 -34.59
C TYR A 420 -19.05 -12.53 -35.11
N SER A 421 -17.85 -12.69 -35.67
CA SER A 421 -17.20 -11.64 -36.44
C SER A 421 -16.46 -12.18 -37.67
N LEU A 422 -16.21 -11.29 -38.64
CA LEU A 422 -15.50 -11.62 -39.88
C LEU A 422 -14.21 -10.82 -40.00
N ARG A 423 -13.14 -11.51 -40.42
CA ARG A 423 -11.84 -10.91 -40.76
C ARG A 423 -11.74 -10.75 -42.27
N TYR A 424 -12.25 -9.63 -42.79
CA TYR A 424 -12.34 -9.40 -44.24
C TYR A 424 -10.99 -9.54 -44.99
N ALA A 425 -9.86 -9.23 -44.36
CA ALA A 425 -8.55 -9.40 -44.97
C ALA A 425 -8.23 -10.87 -45.35
N GLU A 426 -8.76 -11.83 -44.59
CA GLU A 426 -8.52 -13.27 -44.81
C GLU A 426 -9.18 -13.79 -46.10
N PHE A 427 -10.18 -13.09 -46.63
CA PHE A 427 -10.82 -13.45 -47.91
C PHE A 427 -9.91 -13.19 -49.13
N THR A 428 -8.84 -12.39 -48.96
CA THR A 428 -7.90 -12.09 -50.05
C THR A 428 -7.25 -13.36 -50.62
N VAL A 429 -6.90 -14.32 -49.76
CA VAL A 429 -6.21 -15.54 -50.19
C VAL A 429 -7.13 -16.48 -50.99
N PRO A 430 -8.36 -16.78 -50.55
CA PRO A 430 -9.36 -17.45 -51.39
C PRO A 430 -9.66 -16.73 -52.71
N LEU A 431 -9.73 -15.40 -52.71
CA LEU A 431 -9.94 -14.62 -53.95
C LEU A 431 -8.78 -14.77 -54.92
N VAL A 432 -7.53 -14.73 -54.44
CA VAL A 432 -6.35 -15.00 -55.28
C VAL A 432 -6.44 -16.40 -55.90
N LYS A 433 -6.82 -17.40 -55.11
CA LYS A 433 -6.98 -18.78 -55.60
C LYS A 433 -8.10 -18.90 -56.63
N ALA A 434 -9.24 -18.28 -56.39
CA ALA A 434 -10.37 -18.25 -57.33
C ALA A 434 -9.97 -17.59 -58.66
N VAL A 435 -9.20 -16.50 -58.64
CA VAL A 435 -8.69 -15.84 -59.86
C VAL A 435 -7.70 -16.74 -60.61
N GLN A 436 -6.82 -17.46 -59.90
CA GLN A 436 -5.92 -18.44 -60.53
C GLN A 436 -6.68 -19.56 -61.23
N GLU A 437 -7.71 -20.09 -60.57
CA GLU A 437 -8.59 -21.13 -61.14
C GLU A 437 -9.37 -20.60 -62.35
N GLN A 438 -9.90 -19.38 -62.24
CA GLN A 438 -10.60 -18.73 -63.35
C GLN A 438 -9.68 -18.53 -64.56
N GLN A 439 -8.43 -18.10 -64.34
CA GLN A 439 -7.46 -17.93 -65.43
C GLN A 439 -7.15 -19.26 -66.12
N ALA A 440 -6.97 -20.34 -65.36
CA ALA A 440 -6.75 -21.67 -65.93
C ALA A 440 -7.95 -22.14 -66.78
N MET A 441 -9.19 -21.83 -66.37
CA MET A 441 -10.38 -22.11 -67.16
C MET A 441 -10.43 -21.29 -68.45
N ILE A 442 -10.09 -19.99 -68.39
CA ILE A 442 -10.04 -19.11 -69.55
C ILE A 442 -9.02 -19.62 -70.57
N ASP A 443 -7.82 -20.00 -70.12
CA ASP A 443 -6.77 -20.53 -70.99
C ASP A 443 -7.20 -21.84 -71.67
N ALA A 444 -7.84 -22.74 -70.92
CA ALA A 444 -8.38 -23.99 -71.47
C ALA A 444 -9.49 -23.74 -72.51
N GLN A 445 -10.40 -22.80 -72.24
CA GLN A 445 -11.43 -22.41 -73.20
C GLN A 445 -10.84 -21.80 -74.46
N GLN A 446 -9.81 -20.96 -74.34
CA GLN A 446 -9.13 -20.33 -75.48
C GLN A 446 -8.42 -21.35 -76.37
N GLN A 447 -7.79 -22.37 -75.78
CA GLN A 447 -7.21 -23.49 -76.52
C GLN A 447 -8.28 -24.27 -77.28
N LEU A 448 -9.41 -24.59 -76.63
CA LEU A 448 -10.52 -25.28 -77.28
C LEU A 448 -11.08 -24.48 -78.45
N ILE A 449 -11.26 -23.16 -78.29
CA ILE A 449 -11.71 -22.27 -79.37
C ILE A 449 -10.73 -22.31 -80.55
N THR A 450 -9.42 -22.26 -80.27
CA THR A 450 -8.38 -22.31 -81.31
C THR A 450 -8.41 -23.63 -82.08
N ASP A 451 -8.56 -24.75 -81.39
CA ASP A 451 -8.65 -26.06 -82.02
C ASP A 451 -9.95 -26.25 -82.81
N LEU A 452 -11.08 -25.73 -82.31
CA LEU A 452 -12.34 -25.73 -83.04
C LEU A 452 -12.26 -24.88 -84.31
N GLN A 453 -11.64 -23.69 -84.24
CA GLN A 453 -11.39 -22.85 -85.42
C GLN A 453 -10.52 -23.56 -86.46
N ARG A 454 -9.46 -24.26 -86.03
CA ARG A 454 -8.61 -25.05 -86.92
C ARG A 454 -9.38 -26.18 -87.61
N ARG A 455 -10.26 -26.88 -86.88
CA ARG A 455 -11.10 -27.95 -87.44
C ARG A 455 -12.15 -27.41 -88.42
N LEU A 456 -12.75 -26.25 -88.13
CA LEU A 456 -13.72 -25.62 -89.01
C LEU A 456 -13.06 -25.26 -90.36
N GLN A 457 -11.88 -24.63 -90.33
CA GLN A 457 -11.11 -24.30 -91.55
C GLN A 457 -10.80 -25.55 -92.40
N GLN A 458 -10.51 -26.69 -91.77
CA GLN A 458 -10.26 -27.95 -92.48
C GLN A 458 -11.52 -28.54 -93.12
N LEU A 459 -12.69 -28.32 -92.53
CA LEU A 459 -13.97 -28.76 -93.07
C LEU A 459 -14.46 -27.86 -94.21
N GLU A 460 -14.28 -26.55 -94.09
CA GLU A 460 -14.61 -25.57 -95.14
C GLU A 460 -13.68 -25.68 -96.36
N ALA A 461 -12.49 -26.27 -96.21
CA ALA A 461 -11.54 -26.53 -97.29
C ALA A 461 -11.81 -27.84 -98.06
N ARG A 462 -12.85 -28.60 -97.71
CA ARG A 462 -13.36 -29.76 -98.45
C ARG A 462 -14.63 -29.38 -99.20
#